data_AF-A0A6L8I0Q9-F1
#
_entry.id   AF-A0A6L8I0Q9-F1
#
_cell.length_a   1.000
_cell.length_b   1.000
_cell.length_c   1.000
_cell.angle_alpha   90.00
_cell.angle_beta   90.00
_cell.angle_gamma   90.00
#
_symmetry.space_group_name_H-M   'P 1'
#
loop_
_entity.id
_entity.type
_entity.pdbx_description
1 polymer ?
#
loop_
_entity_poly.entity_id
_entity_poly.type
_entity_poly.pdbx_seq_one_letter_code
_entity_poly.pdbx_strand_id
1 'polypeptide(L)'
;MGSKPERGLGWCEDTACGTDVRMPDSTVWPLEPHTAAKHSILRRYLQGYYPKMASAQTRLIFVDGFAGPGQYEGGQPGSPVIALEALTGHSQFQRWSNCVFSFLFIEEDRSRFELLEATLKARRDPDNVKVYPRWVL
;
A
#
# COMPACT_ATOMS: atom_id res chain seq x y z
N MET A 1 51.01 33.32 -20.00
CA MET A 1 49.78 34.06 -20.34
C MET A 1 48.78 33.06 -20.90
N GLY A 2 47.63 32.84 -20.23
CA GLY A 2 46.54 32.02 -20.75
C GLY A 2 46.16 30.81 -19.89
N SER A 3 45.74 31.04 -18.65
CA SER A 3 45.02 30.06 -17.82
C SER A 3 43.62 29.82 -18.41
N LYS A 4 43.27 28.55 -18.64
CA LYS A 4 41.93 28.11 -19.04
C LYS A 4 41.04 28.07 -17.79
N PRO A 5 39.79 28.58 -17.81
CA PRO A 5 38.96 28.64 -16.62
C PRO A 5 38.42 27.25 -16.24
N GLU A 6 38.48 26.95 -14.95
CA GLU A 6 37.89 25.76 -14.35
C GLU A 6 36.37 25.89 -14.38
N ARG A 7 35.71 24.96 -15.07
CA ARG A 7 34.26 24.80 -15.00
C ARG A 7 33.94 23.95 -13.78
N GLY A 8 33.75 24.62 -12.65
CA GLY A 8 33.08 24.04 -11.48
C GLY A 8 31.62 23.75 -11.81
N LEU A 9 31.35 22.57 -12.37
CA LEU A 9 30.03 21.97 -12.29
C LEU A 9 29.91 21.37 -10.90
N GLY A 10 29.38 22.17 -9.97
CA GLY A 10 28.91 21.71 -8.67
C GLY A 10 27.73 20.77 -8.89
N TRP A 11 28.02 19.49 -9.06
CA TRP A 11 27.04 18.45 -8.85
C TRP A 11 26.85 18.39 -7.34
N CYS A 12 25.65 18.75 -6.87
CA CYS A 12 25.24 18.51 -5.49
C CYS A 12 25.50 17.04 -5.16
N GLU A 13 26.49 16.77 -4.32
CA GLU A 13 26.66 15.50 -3.62
C GLU A 13 25.55 15.38 -2.59
N ASP A 14 24.31 15.12 -3.03
CA ASP A 14 23.19 14.74 -2.17
C ASP A 14 22.11 14.06 -3.01
N THR A 15 22.49 12.98 -3.68
CA THR A 15 21.51 12.02 -4.18
C THR A 15 21.98 10.65 -3.77
N ALA A 16 21.50 10.20 -2.60
CA ALA A 16 21.43 8.79 -2.27
C ALA A 16 20.51 8.10 -3.29
N CYS A 17 21.05 7.88 -4.47
CA CYS A 17 20.48 7.06 -5.52
C CYS A 17 20.81 5.61 -5.15
N GLY A 18 19.79 4.89 -4.68
CA GLY A 18 19.79 3.44 -4.60
C GLY A 18 20.60 2.87 -3.44
N THR A 19 20.04 2.91 -2.24
CA THR A 19 20.39 1.92 -1.23
C THR A 19 19.71 0.60 -1.61
N ASP A 20 20.54 -0.43 -1.75
CA ASP A 20 20.19 -1.86 -1.67
C ASP A 20 18.76 -2.13 -1.16
N VAL A 21 17.92 -2.80 -1.96
CA VAL A 21 16.53 -3.13 -1.60
C VAL A 21 16.54 -4.26 -0.55
N ARG A 22 17.05 -3.94 0.64
CA ARG A 22 16.88 -4.76 1.83
C ARG A 22 15.57 -4.36 2.48
N MET A 23 14.77 -5.36 2.81
CA MET A 23 13.62 -5.14 3.67
C MET A 23 14.11 -4.55 5.00
N PRO A 24 13.40 -3.57 5.57
CA PRO A 24 13.78 -2.99 6.86
C PRO A 24 13.88 -4.07 7.93
N ASP A 25 14.83 -3.98 8.85
CA ASP A 25 14.94 -4.96 9.96
C ASP A 25 13.83 -4.78 11.00
N SER A 26 13.19 -3.61 11.04
CA SER A 26 12.12 -3.29 11.98
C SER A 26 10.74 -3.75 11.50
N THR A 27 9.83 -3.99 12.46
CA THR A 27 8.43 -4.32 12.19
C THR A 27 7.69 -3.20 11.46
N VAL A 28 7.98 -1.95 11.82
CA VAL A 28 7.49 -0.73 11.15
C VAL A 28 8.67 0.17 10.82
N TRP A 29 8.54 0.97 9.76
CA TRP A 29 9.58 1.87 9.29
C TRP A 29 8.99 3.20 8.81
N PRO A 30 9.81 4.25 8.66
CA PRO A 30 9.39 5.51 8.07
C PRO A 30 8.80 5.33 6.66
N LEU A 31 7.73 6.06 6.36
CA LEU A 31 7.17 6.10 5.01
C LEU A 31 8.07 6.90 4.07
N GLU A 32 8.74 6.21 3.17
CA GLU A 32 9.59 6.85 2.16
C GLU A 32 8.77 7.54 1.06
N PRO A 33 9.25 8.67 0.51
CA PRO A 33 8.52 9.44 -0.51
C PRO A 33 8.12 8.63 -1.75
N HIS A 34 8.99 7.72 -2.22
CA HIS A 34 8.71 6.92 -3.40
C HIS A 34 7.64 5.84 -3.11
N THR A 35 7.60 5.31 -1.88
CA THR A 35 6.55 4.39 -1.43
C THR A 35 5.21 5.12 -1.25
N ALA A 36 5.23 6.35 -0.75
CA ALA A 36 4.04 7.21 -0.74
C ALA A 36 3.51 7.48 -2.16
N ALA A 37 4.39 7.65 -3.15
CA ALA A 37 3.99 7.78 -4.55
C ALA A 37 3.34 6.50 -5.09
N LYS A 38 3.92 5.32 -4.80
CA LYS A 38 3.30 4.01 -5.14
C LYS A 38 1.90 3.88 -4.52
N HIS A 39 1.72 4.29 -3.27
CA HIS A 39 0.42 4.30 -2.58
C HIS A 39 -0.61 5.24 -3.22
N SER A 40 -0.17 6.43 -3.65
CA SER A 40 -1.03 7.35 -4.41
C SER A 40 -1.50 6.73 -5.73
N ILE A 41 -0.60 6.05 -6.45
CA ILE A 41 -0.91 5.33 -7.68
C ILE A 41 -1.91 4.20 -7.38
N LEU A 42 -1.62 3.33 -6.41
CA LEU A 42 -2.50 2.22 -6.01
C LEU A 42 -3.92 2.70 -5.73
N ARG A 43 -4.08 3.74 -4.90
CA ARG A 43 -5.39 4.31 -4.57
C ARG A 43 -6.15 4.76 -5.82
N ARG A 44 -5.49 5.50 -6.71
CA ARG A 44 -6.12 6.03 -7.95
C ARG A 44 -6.51 4.90 -8.90
N TYR A 45 -5.68 3.87 -9.04
CA TYR A 45 -6.01 2.69 -9.83
C TYR A 45 -7.23 1.99 -9.27
N LEU A 46 -7.26 1.70 -7.96
CA LEU A 46 -8.39 1.00 -7.33
C LEU A 46 -9.70 1.80 -7.43
N GLN A 47 -9.65 3.12 -7.24
CA GLN A 47 -10.82 4.00 -7.45
C GLN A 47 -11.37 3.92 -8.89
N GLY A 48 -10.52 3.77 -9.90
CA GLY A 48 -10.96 3.59 -11.28
C GLY A 48 -11.42 2.17 -11.63
N TYR A 49 -10.86 1.16 -10.97
CA TYR A 49 -11.12 -0.26 -11.28
C TYR A 49 -12.35 -0.80 -10.54
N TYR A 50 -12.59 -0.44 -9.28
CA TYR A 50 -13.76 -0.94 -8.55
C TYR A 50 -15.08 -0.70 -9.29
N PRO A 51 -15.40 0.50 -9.81
CA PRO A 51 -16.63 0.71 -10.60
C PRO A 51 -16.74 -0.18 -11.83
N LYS A 52 -15.62 -0.39 -12.54
CA LYS A 52 -15.60 -1.18 -13.77
C LYS A 52 -15.80 -2.65 -13.49
N MET A 53 -15.16 -3.16 -12.45
CA MET A 53 -15.21 -4.58 -12.10
C MET A 53 -16.51 -4.93 -11.37
N ALA A 54 -16.93 -4.12 -10.40
CA ALA A 54 -18.10 -4.38 -9.57
C ALA A 54 -19.43 -4.18 -10.31
N SER A 55 -19.42 -3.49 -11.46
CA SER A 55 -20.60 -3.41 -12.33
C SER A 55 -20.78 -4.66 -13.20
N ALA A 56 -19.73 -5.45 -13.40
CA ALA A 56 -19.76 -6.65 -14.25
C ALA A 56 -19.71 -7.96 -13.46
N GLN A 57 -19.23 -7.94 -12.21
CA GLN A 57 -18.97 -9.12 -11.40
C GLN A 57 -19.70 -9.04 -10.06
N THR A 58 -20.12 -10.20 -9.55
CA THR A 58 -20.74 -10.33 -8.21
C THR A 58 -19.73 -10.70 -7.13
N ARG A 59 -18.48 -11.00 -7.51
CA ARG A 59 -17.39 -11.35 -6.61
C ARG A 59 -16.08 -10.81 -7.15
N LEU A 60 -15.30 -10.17 -6.28
CA LEU A 60 -13.98 -9.65 -6.60
C LEU A 60 -12.99 -10.02 -5.51
N ILE A 61 -11.76 -10.34 -5.90
CA ILE A 61 -10.66 -10.61 -4.98
C ILE A 61 -9.51 -9.64 -5.23
N PHE A 62 -9.01 -9.02 -4.17
CA PHE A 62 -7.76 -8.29 -4.13
C PHE A 62 -6.75 -9.14 -3.36
N VAL A 63 -5.55 -9.34 -3.93
CA VAL A 63 -4.48 -10.12 -3.30
C VAL A 63 -3.25 -9.24 -3.16
N ASP A 64 -2.75 -9.10 -1.94
CA ASP A 64 -1.46 -8.48 -1.64
C ASP A 64 -0.51 -9.55 -1.10
N GLY A 65 0.58 -9.80 -1.83
CA GLY A 65 1.59 -10.81 -1.47
C GLY A 65 2.62 -10.32 -0.46
N PHE A 66 2.72 -9.00 -0.27
CA PHE A 66 3.73 -8.35 0.57
C PHE A 66 3.04 -7.23 1.37
N ALA A 67 2.02 -7.62 2.15
CA ALA A 67 1.11 -6.70 2.80
C ALA A 67 1.78 -5.80 3.85
N GLY A 68 2.92 -6.23 4.39
CA GLY A 68 3.64 -5.52 5.43
C GLY A 68 2.83 -5.42 6.73
N PRO A 69 3.22 -4.53 7.65
CA PRO A 69 2.56 -4.32 8.93
C PRO A 69 1.17 -3.66 8.85
N GLY A 70 0.68 -3.30 7.65
CA GLY A 70 -0.56 -2.54 7.47
C GLY A 70 -0.45 -1.04 7.80
N GLN A 71 0.62 -0.58 8.46
CA GLN A 71 0.89 0.82 8.78
C GLN A 71 2.40 1.12 8.90
N TYR A 72 2.79 2.37 8.66
CA TYR A 72 4.16 2.85 8.89
C TYR A 72 4.36 3.36 10.32
N GLU A 73 5.60 3.69 10.67
CA GLU A 73 5.98 4.18 12.00
C GLU A 73 5.14 5.36 12.49
N GLY A 74 4.82 6.31 11.60
CA GLY A 74 3.98 7.47 11.93
C GLY A 74 2.47 7.22 11.86
N GLY A 75 2.04 5.96 11.78
CA GLY A 75 0.63 5.56 11.66
C GLY A 75 0.03 5.78 10.27
N GLN A 76 0.83 6.14 9.27
CA GLN A 76 0.35 6.25 7.89
C GLN A 76 -0.11 4.86 7.38
N PRO A 77 -1.19 4.79 6.60
CA PRO A 77 -1.73 3.50 6.15
C PRO A 77 -0.82 2.82 5.11
N GLY A 78 -0.68 1.50 5.24
CA GLY A 78 -0.06 0.61 4.26
C GLY A 78 -1.00 0.24 3.11
N SER A 79 -0.50 -0.53 2.13
CA SER A 79 -1.29 -0.99 0.97
C SER A 79 -2.60 -1.74 1.36
N PRO A 80 -2.66 -2.57 2.42
CA PRO A 80 -3.90 -3.26 2.78
C PRO A 80 -5.01 -2.29 3.19
N VAL A 81 -4.65 -1.31 4.02
CA VAL A 81 -5.57 -0.29 4.52
C VAL A 81 -6.01 0.64 3.38
N ILE A 82 -5.07 1.05 2.52
CA ILE A 82 -5.36 1.88 1.35
C ILE A 82 -6.33 1.18 0.40
N ALA A 83 -6.15 -0.12 0.14
CA ALA A 83 -7.00 -0.87 -0.76
C ALA A 83 -8.44 -0.97 -0.26
N LEU A 84 -8.62 -1.18 1.06
CA LEU A 84 -9.92 -1.20 1.72
C LEU A 84 -10.58 0.19 1.73
N GLU A 85 -9.86 1.23 2.12
CA GLU A 85 -10.36 2.61 2.13
C GLU A 85 -10.76 3.10 0.73
N ALA A 86 -10.00 2.72 -0.30
CA ALA A 86 -10.32 3.06 -1.69
C ALA A 86 -11.66 2.44 -2.13
N LEU A 87 -12.05 1.30 -1.57
CA LEU A 87 -13.32 0.64 -1.84
C LEU A 87 -14.45 1.27 -0.99
N THR A 88 -14.30 1.25 0.33
CA THR A 88 -15.39 1.61 1.26
C THR A 88 -15.65 3.11 1.29
N GLY A 89 -14.64 3.93 0.99
CA GLY A 89 -14.78 5.37 0.81
C GLY A 89 -15.25 5.78 -0.59
N HIS A 90 -15.48 4.84 -1.51
CA HIS A 90 -15.92 5.17 -2.86
C HIS A 90 -17.38 5.65 -2.87
N SER A 91 -17.67 6.77 -3.54
CA SER A 91 -19.01 7.38 -3.56
C SER A 91 -20.11 6.47 -4.11
N GLN A 92 -19.74 5.52 -4.96
CA GLN A 92 -20.64 4.53 -5.57
C GLN A 92 -20.71 3.21 -4.81
N PHE A 93 -20.02 3.04 -3.69
CA PHE A 93 -19.90 1.76 -2.98
C PHE A 93 -21.27 1.09 -2.69
N GLN A 94 -22.26 1.89 -2.29
CA GLN A 94 -23.61 1.39 -1.99
C GLN A 94 -24.33 0.77 -3.20
N ARG A 95 -23.95 1.14 -4.44
CA ARG A 95 -24.50 0.54 -5.67
C ARG A 95 -23.95 -0.86 -5.94
N TRP A 96 -22.90 -1.26 -5.24
CA TRP A 96 -22.23 -2.55 -5.39
C TRP A 96 -22.51 -3.48 -4.21
N SER A 97 -23.63 -3.28 -3.51
CA SER A 97 -24.03 -4.10 -2.35
C SER A 97 -24.20 -5.59 -2.69
N ASN A 98 -24.53 -5.90 -3.94
CA ASN A 98 -24.62 -7.28 -4.46
C ASN A 98 -23.27 -7.91 -4.82
N CYS A 99 -22.18 -7.13 -4.80
CA CYS A 99 -20.83 -7.62 -5.05
C CYS A 99 -20.13 -7.93 -3.72
N VAL A 100 -19.57 -9.13 -3.60
CA VAL A 100 -18.71 -9.51 -2.47
C VAL A 100 -17.26 -9.20 -2.81
N PHE A 101 -16.63 -8.37 -1.99
CA PHE A 101 -15.22 -8.00 -2.14
C PHE A 101 -14.39 -8.75 -1.11
N SER A 102 -13.48 -9.60 -1.58
CA SER A 102 -12.57 -10.36 -0.72
C SER A 102 -11.16 -9.77 -0.82
N PHE A 103 -10.52 -9.53 0.32
CA PHE A 103 -9.16 -9.03 0.41
C PHE A 103 -8.30 -10.09 1.10
N LEU A 104 -7.31 -10.60 0.38
CA LEU A 104 -6.33 -11.54 0.88
C LEU A 104 -5.00 -10.80 1.04
N PHE A 105 -4.54 -10.68 2.28
CA PHE A 105 -3.30 -10.00 2.62
C PHE A 105 -2.32 -11.01 3.20
N ILE A 106 -1.18 -11.18 2.54
CA ILE A 106 -0.15 -12.17 2.88
C ILE A 106 1.07 -11.43 3.42
N GLU A 107 1.60 -11.91 4.55
CA GLU A 107 2.82 -11.40 5.15
C GLU A 107 3.62 -12.57 5.75
N GLU A 108 4.93 -12.63 5.47
CA GLU A 108 5.82 -13.71 5.93
C GLU A 108 6.37 -13.42 7.32
N ASP A 109 6.70 -12.15 7.63
CA ASP A 109 7.26 -11.78 8.91
C ASP A 109 6.18 -11.83 9.98
N ARG A 110 6.43 -12.64 11.01
CA ARG A 110 5.47 -12.88 12.06
C ARG A 110 5.07 -11.60 12.82
N SER A 111 6.04 -10.73 13.07
CA SER A 111 5.79 -9.49 13.84
C SER A 111 4.99 -8.49 13.02
N ARG A 112 5.28 -8.38 11.72
CA ARG A 112 4.51 -7.55 10.79
C ARG A 112 3.10 -8.10 10.62
N PHE A 113 2.95 -9.41 10.50
CA PHE A 113 1.66 -10.06 10.41
C PHE A 113 0.79 -9.77 11.64
N GLU A 114 1.33 -9.85 12.85
CA GLU A 114 0.58 -9.57 14.08
C GLU A 114 0.07 -8.12 14.12
N LEU A 115 0.90 -7.18 13.68
CA LEU A 115 0.48 -5.78 13.56
C LEU A 115 -0.57 -5.59 12.46
N LEU A 116 -0.36 -6.19 11.28
CA LEU A 116 -1.33 -6.19 10.18
C LEU A 116 -2.69 -6.72 10.65
N GLU A 117 -2.70 -7.86 11.33
CA GLU A 117 -3.92 -8.48 11.83
C GLU A 117 -4.64 -7.57 12.83
N ALA A 118 -3.90 -6.94 13.75
CA ALA A 118 -4.46 -5.97 14.70
C ALA A 118 -5.05 -4.74 13.97
N THR A 119 -4.32 -4.16 13.02
CA THR A 119 -4.77 -3.02 12.22
C THR A 119 -6.04 -3.35 11.44
N LEU A 120 -6.13 -4.54 10.85
CA LEU A 120 -7.32 -4.97 10.10
C LEU A 120 -8.51 -5.30 11.00
N LYS A 121 -8.30 -5.93 12.17
CA LYS A 121 -9.36 -6.22 13.15
C LYS A 121 -9.97 -4.97 13.77
N ALA A 122 -9.20 -3.89 13.88
CA ALA A 122 -9.69 -2.61 14.40
C ALA A 122 -10.66 -1.89 13.44
N ARG A 123 -10.68 -2.28 12.16
CA ARG A 123 -11.57 -1.70 11.16
C ARG A 123 -13.00 -2.23 11.29
N ARG A 124 -13.95 -1.38 10.89
CA ARG A 124 -15.36 -1.76 10.72
C ARG A 124 -15.69 -1.65 9.25
N ASP A 125 -15.66 -2.78 8.55
CA ASP A 125 -15.99 -2.84 7.14
C ASP A 125 -17.41 -3.42 6.93
N PRO A 126 -18.12 -3.04 5.86
CA PRO A 126 -19.47 -3.54 5.56
C PRO A 126 -19.50 -5.06 5.32
N ASP A 127 -20.67 -5.68 5.49
CA ASP A 127 -20.82 -7.15 5.41
C ASP A 127 -20.38 -7.76 4.09
N ASN A 128 -20.48 -7.04 2.97
CA ASN A 128 -20.03 -7.51 1.66
C ASN A 128 -18.52 -7.35 1.44
N VAL A 129 -17.77 -6.86 2.43
CA VAL A 129 -16.31 -6.77 2.43
C VAL A 129 -15.74 -7.84 3.37
N LYS A 130 -14.97 -8.78 2.82
CA LYS A 130 -14.37 -9.90 3.54
C LYS A 130 -12.86 -9.72 3.56
N VAL A 131 -12.26 -9.75 4.75
CA VAL A 131 -10.83 -9.51 4.94
C VAL A 131 -10.17 -10.76 5.51
N TYR A 132 -9.10 -11.21 4.85
CA TYR A 132 -8.38 -12.44 5.17
C TYR A 132 -6.88 -12.16 5.28
N PRO A 133 -6.37 -11.79 6.47
CA PRO A 133 -4.94 -11.81 6.72
C PRO A 133 -4.45 -13.27 6.77
N ARG A 134 -3.30 -13.54 6.15
CA ARG A 134 -2.61 -14.83 6.14
C ARG A 134 -1.13 -14.67 6.41
N TRP A 135 -0.67 -15.41 7.40
CA TRP A 135 0.76 -15.63 7.64
C TRP A 135 1.22 -16.84 6.82
N VAL A 136 2.40 -16.75 6.23
CA VAL A 136 3.02 -17.82 5.44
C VAL A 136 4.42 -18.11 5.98
N LEU A 137 4.78 -19.41 6.01
CA LEU A 137 6.04 -19.97 6.51
C LEU A 137 6.96 -20.38 5.36
#